data_AF-A0A959ZCA9-F1
#
_entry.id   AF-A0A959ZCA9-F1
#
_cell.length_a   1.000
_cell.length_b   1.000
_cell.length_c   1.000
_cell.angle_alpha   90.00
_cell.angle_beta   90.00
_cell.angle_gamma   90.00
#
_symmetry.space_group_name_H-M   'P 1'
#
loop_
_entity.id
_entity.type
_entity.pdbx_description
1 polymer ?
#
loop_
_entity_poly.entity_id
_entity_poly.type
_entity_poly.pdbx_seq_one_letter_code
_entity_poly.pdbx_strand_id
1 'polypeptide(L)'
;MDTHSWVLWVGIVAAGLHVFEEYVEGWVAWVNQTAGPRLGFEVSDADFFLGAALLLFTTLAGAAIGWWAPAVSLAIPALFVINAIFFHMLPSIRGDRLTPGTLSAVFIYLPVAAWMYWAAGEDGQLGAGTVLLSLLLGAALLVYPVAVLAMRDRLGWNGDGERPTTDEQPTTGEQPESRGQPTD
;
A
#
# COMPACT_ATOMS: atom_id res chain seq x y z
N MET A 1 -3.38 14.70 -29.30
CA MET A 1 -3.25 13.24 -29.51
C MET A 1 -2.59 12.69 -28.26
N ASP A 2 -3.04 11.54 -27.76
CA ASP A 2 -2.39 10.86 -26.64
C ASP A 2 -1.10 10.20 -27.16
N THR A 3 0.03 10.88 -26.98
CA THR A 3 1.32 10.41 -27.50
C THR A 3 2.28 10.01 -26.39
N HIS A 4 2.03 10.43 -25.15
CA HIS A 4 2.94 10.26 -24.03
C HIS A 4 2.34 9.53 -22.83
N SER A 5 1.08 9.04 -22.84
CA SER A 5 0.51 8.30 -21.71
C SER A 5 1.28 7.02 -21.35
N TRP A 6 2.08 6.48 -22.28
CA TRP A 6 2.97 5.35 -22.01
C TRP A 6 3.93 5.60 -20.83
N VAL A 7 4.27 6.87 -20.54
CA VAL A 7 5.12 7.23 -19.38
C VAL A 7 4.51 6.76 -18.06
N LEU A 8 3.18 6.62 -17.99
CA LEU A 8 2.51 6.15 -16.78
C LEU A 8 2.91 4.71 -16.41
N TRP A 9 3.29 3.89 -17.39
CA TRP A 9 3.80 2.54 -17.17
C TRP A 9 5.18 2.54 -16.50
N VAL A 10 5.99 3.58 -16.71
CA VAL A 10 7.24 3.80 -15.97
C VAL A 10 6.94 3.98 -14.47
N GLY A 11 5.78 4.58 -14.15
CA GLY A 11 5.30 4.70 -12.78
C GLY A 11 5.12 3.35 -12.06
N ILE A 12 4.67 2.31 -12.77
CA ILE A 12 4.52 0.96 -12.18
C ILE A 12 5.90 0.40 -11.79
N VAL A 13 6.88 0.54 -12.67
CA VAL A 13 8.26 0.10 -12.40
C VAL A 13 8.84 0.87 -11.22
N ALA A 14 8.64 2.19 -11.19
CA ALA A 14 9.06 3.03 -10.07
C ALA A 14 8.44 2.56 -8.75
N ALA A 15 7.13 2.30 -8.72
CA ALA A 15 6.43 1.80 -7.53
C ALA A 15 6.98 0.45 -7.06
N GLY A 16 7.26 -0.48 -7.98
CA GLY A 16 7.86 -1.77 -7.64
C GLY A 16 9.26 -1.65 -7.05
N LEU A 17 10.12 -0.78 -7.62
CA LEU A 17 11.46 -0.53 -7.09
C LEU A 17 11.42 0.10 -5.70
N HIS A 18 10.50 1.02 -5.46
CA HIS A 18 10.33 1.66 -4.16
C HIS A 18 9.86 0.67 -3.08
N VAL A 19 8.82 -0.12 -3.37
CA VAL A 19 8.36 -1.19 -2.47
C VAL A 19 9.50 -2.17 -2.15
N PHE A 20 10.32 -2.52 -3.15
CA PHE A 20 11.47 -3.39 -2.94
C PHE A 20 12.50 -2.77 -1.98
N GLU A 21 12.85 -1.50 -2.16
CA GLU A 21 13.75 -0.78 -1.24
C GLU A 21 13.18 -0.74 0.18
N GLU A 22 11.92 -0.33 0.34
CA GLU A 22 11.26 -0.28 1.66
C GLU A 22 11.29 -1.64 2.38
N TYR A 23 11.03 -2.72 1.64
CA TYR A 23 11.08 -4.07 2.19
C TYR A 23 12.48 -4.46 2.64
N VAL A 24 13.48 -4.25 1.78
CA VAL A 24 14.88 -4.61 2.07
C VAL A 24 15.45 -3.78 3.23
N GLU A 25 15.05 -2.51 3.34
CA GLU A 25 15.51 -1.59 4.39
C GLU A 25 14.71 -1.72 5.70
N GLY A 26 13.73 -2.62 5.76
CA GLY A 26 13.02 -2.96 6.99
C GLY A 26 11.96 -1.93 7.40
N TRP A 27 11.20 -1.40 6.43
CA TRP A 27 10.16 -0.41 6.65
C TRP A 27 9.15 -0.80 7.74
N VAL A 28 8.72 -2.07 7.80
CA VAL A 28 7.77 -2.56 8.82
C VAL A 28 8.35 -2.41 10.23
N ALA A 29 9.62 -2.78 10.43
CA ALA A 29 10.27 -2.61 11.71
C ALA A 29 10.43 -1.12 12.07
N TRP A 30 10.78 -0.30 11.09
CA TRP A 30 10.93 1.14 11.27
C TRP A 30 9.61 1.82 11.66
N VAL A 31 8.50 1.53 10.96
CA VAL A 31 7.20 2.18 11.23
C VAL A 31 6.68 1.82 12.63
N ASN A 32 6.83 0.55 13.04
CA ASN A 32 6.40 0.07 14.35
C ASN A 32 7.26 0.65 15.51
N GLN A 33 8.50 1.07 15.23
CA GLN A 33 9.35 1.72 16.23
C GLN A 33 9.15 3.24 16.31
N THR A 34 8.62 3.88 15.26
CA THR A 34 8.65 5.34 15.13
C THR A 34 7.27 5.98 15.07
N ALA A 35 6.41 5.53 14.17
CA ALA A 35 5.11 6.13 13.89
C ALA A 35 3.97 5.36 14.58
N GLY A 36 4.02 4.03 14.56
CA GLY A 36 3.01 3.15 15.16
C GLY A 36 2.64 3.51 16.61
N PRO A 37 3.60 3.68 17.53
CA PRO A 37 3.32 4.02 18.93
C PRO A 37 2.63 5.39 19.10
N ARG A 38 2.89 6.34 18.19
CA ARG A 38 2.30 7.69 18.24
C ARG A 38 0.90 7.74 17.65
N LEU A 39 0.66 6.89 16.65
CA LEU A 39 -0.60 6.85 15.90
C LEU A 39 -1.56 5.79 16.44
N GLY A 40 -1.07 4.89 17.31
CA GLY A 40 -1.83 3.83 17.95
C GLY A 40 -2.15 2.70 16.99
N PHE A 41 -1.20 2.33 16.13
CA PHE A 41 -1.34 1.16 15.27
C PHE A 41 -0.05 0.34 15.17
N GLU A 42 -0.20 -0.94 14.87
CA GLU A 42 0.89 -1.84 14.48
C GLU A 42 0.71 -2.35 13.05
N VAL A 43 1.81 -2.47 12.33
CA VAL A 43 1.84 -2.95 10.95
C VAL A 43 2.50 -4.32 10.90
N SER A 44 1.82 -5.29 10.30
CA SER A 44 2.40 -6.60 9.99
C SER A 44 3.02 -6.62 8.58
N ASP A 45 3.81 -7.66 8.28
CA ASP A 45 4.28 -7.89 6.91
C ASP A 45 3.11 -8.09 5.94
N ALA A 46 2.02 -8.71 6.39
CA ALA A 46 0.81 -8.88 5.58
C ALA A 46 0.16 -7.54 5.22
N ASP A 47 0.10 -6.61 6.17
CA ASP A 47 -0.39 -5.25 5.94
C ASP A 47 0.51 -4.50 4.95
N PHE A 48 1.83 -4.65 5.07
CA PHE A 48 2.80 -4.10 4.12
C PHE A 48 2.57 -4.63 2.70
N PHE A 49 2.48 -5.96 2.52
CA PHE A 49 2.24 -6.55 1.20
C PHE A 49 0.88 -6.17 0.61
N LEU A 50 -0.15 -6.03 1.44
CA LEU A 50 -1.46 -5.56 1.00
C LEU A 50 -1.41 -4.09 0.54
N GLY A 51 -0.72 -3.23 1.28
CA GLY A 51 -0.49 -1.83 0.91
C GLY A 51 0.32 -1.71 -0.38
N ALA A 52 1.39 -2.50 -0.52
CA ALA A 52 2.20 -2.57 -1.74
C ALA A 52 1.39 -3.06 -2.93
N ALA A 53 0.58 -4.10 -2.77
CA ALA A 53 -0.32 -4.59 -3.81
C ALA A 53 -1.32 -3.50 -4.23
N LEU A 54 -1.94 -2.81 -3.27
CA LEU A 54 -2.86 -1.71 -3.57
C LEU A 54 -2.17 -0.61 -4.38
N LEU A 55 -0.98 -0.17 -3.97
CA LEU A 55 -0.18 0.82 -4.71
C LEU A 55 0.10 0.35 -6.15
N LEU A 56 0.59 -0.88 -6.33
CA LEU A 56 0.93 -1.42 -7.64
C LEU A 56 -0.30 -1.56 -8.55
N PHE A 57 -1.41 -2.08 -8.04
CA PHE A 57 -2.64 -2.22 -8.82
C PHE A 57 -3.31 -0.89 -9.13
N THR A 58 -3.29 0.08 -8.20
CA THR A 58 -3.78 1.43 -8.49
C THR A 58 -2.90 2.12 -9.53
N THR A 59 -1.58 1.93 -9.47
CA THR A 59 -0.65 2.47 -10.47
C THR A 59 -0.87 1.84 -11.84
N LEU A 60 -1.05 0.51 -11.88
CA LEU A 60 -1.42 -0.22 -13.10
C LEU A 60 -2.74 0.29 -13.69
N ALA A 61 -3.77 0.48 -12.85
CA ALA A 61 -5.05 1.02 -13.28
C ALA A 61 -4.91 2.45 -13.84
N GLY A 62 -4.15 3.32 -13.17
CA GLY A 62 -3.85 4.66 -13.66
C GLY A 62 -3.14 4.67 -15.02
N ALA A 63 -2.18 3.76 -15.21
CA ALA A 63 -1.48 3.60 -16.49
C ALA A 63 -2.38 3.06 -17.61
N ALA A 64 -3.26 2.10 -17.29
CA ALA A 64 -4.22 1.54 -18.23
C ALA A 64 -5.32 2.54 -18.64
N ILE A 65 -5.71 3.43 -17.73
CA ILE A 65 -6.68 4.51 -17.99
C ILE A 65 -6.09 5.59 -18.90
N GLY A 66 -4.81 5.93 -18.72
CA GLY A 66 -4.13 6.96 -19.52
C GLY A 66 -4.84 8.32 -19.50
N TRP A 67 -4.81 9.04 -20.62
CA TRP A 67 -5.41 10.37 -20.70
C TRP A 67 -6.93 10.37 -20.87
N TRP A 68 -7.59 9.22 -20.80
CA TRP A 68 -9.05 9.18 -20.76
C TRP A 68 -9.61 9.81 -19.47
N ALA A 69 -8.88 9.69 -18.37
CA ALA A 69 -9.18 10.39 -17.12
C ALA A 69 -7.89 10.95 -16.49
N PRO A 70 -7.35 12.07 -17.01
CA PRO A 70 -6.01 12.56 -16.64
C PRO A 70 -5.84 12.78 -15.15
N ALA A 71 -6.85 13.29 -14.44
CA ALA A 71 -6.76 13.50 -13.00
C ALA A 71 -6.62 12.19 -12.21
N VAL A 72 -7.24 11.10 -12.67
CA VAL A 72 -7.14 9.77 -12.05
C VAL A 72 -5.75 9.19 -12.31
N SER A 73 -5.26 9.24 -13.54
CA SER A 73 -3.92 8.76 -13.87
C SER A 73 -2.82 9.59 -13.22
N LEU A 74 -3.00 10.91 -13.11
CA LEU A 74 -2.07 11.81 -12.43
C LEU A 74 -2.19 11.75 -10.90
N ALA A 75 -3.16 11.02 -10.34
CA ALA A 75 -3.18 10.73 -8.90
C ALA A 75 -1.95 9.90 -8.47
N ILE A 76 -1.37 9.13 -9.40
CA ILE A 76 -0.15 8.34 -9.17
C ILE A 76 1.08 9.22 -8.95
N PRO A 77 1.48 10.12 -9.87
CA PRO A 77 2.62 11.00 -9.64
C PRO A 77 2.36 11.98 -8.49
N ALA A 78 1.10 12.39 -8.25
CA ALA A 78 0.73 13.11 -7.03
C ALA A 78 1.06 12.31 -5.77
N LEU A 79 0.66 11.04 -5.71
CA LEU A 79 0.96 10.13 -4.60
C LEU A 79 2.47 10.01 -4.42
N PHE A 80 3.25 9.82 -5.50
CA PHE A 80 4.71 9.72 -5.43
C PHE A 80 5.34 10.97 -4.81
N VAL A 81 4.93 12.16 -5.22
CA VAL A 81 5.43 13.43 -4.67
C VAL A 81 5.07 13.58 -3.20
N ILE A 82 3.81 13.32 -2.84
CA ILE A 82 3.33 13.42 -1.45
C ILE A 82 4.06 12.41 -0.57
N ASN A 83 4.17 11.15 -1.03
CA ASN A 83 4.88 10.09 -0.33
C ASN A 83 6.36 10.47 -0.13
N ALA A 84 7.06 10.85 -1.20
CA ALA A 84 8.47 11.22 -1.12
C ALA A 84 8.72 12.37 -0.13
N ILE A 85 7.89 13.41 -0.17
CA ILE A 85 8.05 14.58 0.70
C ILE A 85 7.68 14.24 2.15
N PHE A 86 6.48 13.71 2.39
CA PHE A 86 5.91 13.65 3.74
C PHE A 86 6.24 12.35 4.50
N PHE A 87 6.55 11.27 3.79
CA PHE A 87 6.80 9.94 4.40
C PHE A 87 8.27 9.54 4.35
N HIS A 88 9.08 10.15 3.47
CA HIS A 88 10.51 9.87 3.40
C HIS A 88 11.39 11.07 3.76
N MET A 89 11.35 12.15 2.97
CA MET A 89 12.24 13.29 3.17
C MET A 89 12.00 13.98 4.52
N LEU A 90 10.75 14.31 4.83
CA LEU A 90 10.42 15.06 6.04
C LEU A 90 10.73 14.28 7.33
N PRO A 91 10.37 13.00 7.48
CA PRO A 91 10.81 12.21 8.62
C PRO A 91 12.33 12.03 8.67
N SER A 92 13.00 11.90 7.50
CA SER A 92 14.45 11.77 7.45
C SER A 92 15.17 13.01 7.98
N ILE A 93 14.70 14.19 7.56
CA ILE A 93 15.23 15.48 8.02
C ILE A 93 14.97 15.67 9.52
N ARG A 94 13.81 15.24 10.03
CA ARG A 94 13.49 15.38 11.46
C ARG A 94 14.18 14.35 12.36
N GLY A 95 14.52 13.19 11.81
CA GLY A 95 15.16 12.09 12.52
C GLY A 95 16.67 12.04 12.38
N ASP A 96 17.28 12.96 11.62
CA ASP A 96 18.71 12.99 11.25
C ASP A 96 19.23 11.64 10.69
N ARG A 97 18.34 10.86 10.09
CA ARG A 97 18.60 9.52 9.53
C ARG A 97 17.63 9.25 8.40
N LEU A 98 18.10 8.60 7.33
CA LEU A 98 17.22 8.20 6.24
C LEU A 98 16.17 7.21 6.73
N THR A 99 14.92 7.40 6.29
CA THR A 99 13.88 6.40 6.46
C THR A 99 13.96 5.36 5.33
N PRO A 100 13.53 4.12 5.58
CA PRO A 100 13.41 3.11 4.54
C PRO A 100 12.66 3.66 3.31
N GLY A 101 13.20 3.47 2.10
CA GLY A 101 12.61 3.95 0.84
C GLY A 101 13.02 5.38 0.43
N THR A 102 13.88 6.07 1.20
CA THR A 102 14.24 7.47 0.89
C THR A 102 15.02 7.61 -0.41
N LEU A 103 15.84 6.64 -0.81
CA LEU A 103 16.66 6.74 -2.01
C LEU A 103 15.77 6.70 -3.26
N SER A 104 14.90 5.71 -3.39
CA SER A 104 13.93 5.64 -4.49
C SER A 104 12.93 6.78 -4.43
N ALA A 105 12.49 7.21 -3.25
CA ALA A 105 11.61 8.38 -3.12
C ALA A 105 12.22 9.63 -3.78
N VAL A 106 13.50 9.91 -3.53
CA VAL A 106 14.18 11.10 -4.05
C VAL A 106 14.65 10.92 -5.49
N PHE A 107 15.29 9.79 -5.80
CA PHE A 107 15.99 9.59 -7.06
C PHE A 107 15.16 8.87 -8.13
N ILE A 108 14.00 8.30 -7.78
CA ILE A 108 13.10 7.62 -8.72
C ILE A 108 11.72 8.29 -8.74
N TYR A 109 11.02 8.35 -7.61
CA TYR A 109 9.66 8.90 -7.53
C TYR A 109 9.58 10.35 -7.97
N LEU A 110 10.42 11.26 -7.44
CA LEU A 110 10.35 12.67 -7.83
C LEU A 110 10.65 12.89 -9.33
N PRO A 111 11.72 12.32 -9.92
CA PRO A 111 11.96 12.44 -11.36
C PRO A 111 10.85 11.83 -12.22
N VAL A 112 10.37 10.63 -11.88
CA VAL A 112 9.30 9.95 -12.63
C VAL A 112 7.99 10.72 -12.52
N ALA A 113 7.65 11.24 -11.35
CA ALA A 113 6.44 12.05 -11.17
C ALA A 113 6.51 13.35 -11.97
N ALA A 114 7.65 14.04 -11.95
CA ALA A 114 7.87 15.23 -12.77
C ALA A 114 7.73 14.91 -14.27
N TRP A 115 8.25 13.76 -14.71
CA TRP A 115 8.11 13.31 -16.09
C TRP A 115 6.65 13.04 -16.47
N MET A 116 5.88 12.35 -15.63
CA MET A 116 4.47 12.07 -15.88
C MET A 116 3.63 13.35 -15.98
N TYR A 117 3.88 14.34 -15.12
CA TYR A 117 3.22 15.65 -15.21
C TYR A 117 3.66 16.44 -16.45
N TRP A 118 4.95 16.41 -16.79
CA TRP A 118 5.45 17.06 -18.00
C TRP A 118 4.81 16.48 -19.27
N ALA A 119 4.76 15.15 -19.38
CA ALA A 119 4.11 14.44 -20.48
C ALA A 119 2.62 14.79 -20.61
N ALA A 120 1.90 14.88 -19.50
CA ALA A 120 0.51 15.35 -19.50
C ALA A 120 0.39 16.81 -19.98
N GLY A 121 1.39 17.65 -19.68
CA GLY A 121 1.48 19.02 -20.20
C GLY A 121 1.66 19.06 -21.72
N GLU A 122 2.59 18.26 -22.24
CA GLU A 122 2.86 18.14 -23.68
C GLU A 122 1.61 17.63 -24.45
N ASP A 123 0.84 16.70 -23.86
CA ASP A 123 -0.40 16.19 -24.45
C ASP A 123 -1.63 17.09 -24.18
N GLY A 124 -1.45 18.26 -23.56
CA GLY A 124 -2.51 19.25 -23.31
C GLY A 124 -3.52 18.84 -22.24
N GLN A 125 -3.19 17.85 -21.40
CA GLN A 125 -4.05 17.31 -20.34
C GLN A 125 -3.91 18.04 -19.01
N LEU A 126 -2.88 18.89 -18.89
CA LEU A 126 -2.50 19.55 -17.65
C LEU A 126 -3.23 20.88 -17.48
N GLY A 127 -4.41 20.84 -16.86
CA GLY A 127 -5.14 22.01 -16.36
C GLY A 127 -5.06 22.15 -14.83
N ALA A 128 -5.34 23.34 -14.31
CA ALA A 128 -5.34 23.59 -12.86
C ALA A 128 -6.32 22.66 -12.11
N GLY A 129 -7.50 22.41 -12.68
CA GLY A 129 -8.48 21.46 -12.13
C GLY A 129 -7.96 20.02 -12.11
N THR A 130 -7.26 19.59 -13.18
CA THR A 130 -6.62 18.28 -13.26
C THR A 130 -5.56 18.12 -12.17
N VAL A 131 -4.68 19.12 -12.01
CA VAL A 131 -3.63 19.12 -10.99
C VAL A 131 -4.24 19.04 -9.59
N LEU A 132 -5.19 19.93 -9.27
CA LEU A 132 -5.84 19.92 -7.97
C LEU A 132 -6.52 18.58 -7.66
N LEU A 133 -7.30 18.06 -8.60
CA LEU A 133 -7.99 16.79 -8.40
C LEU A 133 -7.01 15.62 -8.27
N SER A 134 -5.93 15.61 -9.06
CA SER A 134 -4.88 14.59 -8.94
C SER A 134 -4.20 14.60 -7.57
N LEU A 135 -3.93 15.79 -7.01
CA LEU A 135 -3.35 15.93 -5.68
C LEU A 135 -4.30 15.42 -4.59
N LEU A 136 -5.59 15.75 -4.69
CA LEU A 136 -6.61 15.28 -3.74
C LEU A 136 -6.76 13.75 -3.81
N LEU A 137 -6.82 13.17 -5.01
CA LEU A 137 -6.92 11.73 -5.20
C LEU A 137 -5.65 11.01 -4.72
N GLY A 138 -4.46 11.52 -5.05
CA GLY A 138 -3.18 10.97 -4.58
C GLY A 138 -3.05 11.01 -3.06
N ALA A 139 -3.46 12.12 -2.42
CA ALA A 139 -3.51 12.23 -0.97
C ALA A 139 -4.50 11.23 -0.36
N ALA A 140 -5.70 11.08 -0.94
CA ALA A 140 -6.71 10.15 -0.47
C ALA A 140 -6.24 8.69 -0.53
N LEU A 141 -5.60 8.30 -1.63
CA LEU A 141 -5.02 6.96 -1.81
C LEU A 141 -3.96 6.63 -0.76
N LEU A 142 -3.19 7.64 -0.33
CA LEU A 142 -2.16 7.46 0.69
C LEU A 142 -2.75 7.40 2.10
N VAL A 143 -3.70 8.30 2.41
CA VAL A 143 -4.31 8.40 3.75
C VAL A 143 -5.22 7.21 4.05
N TYR A 144 -5.92 6.69 3.05
CA TYR A 144 -6.95 5.67 3.26
C TYR A 144 -6.44 4.39 3.95
N PRO A 145 -5.36 3.73 3.49
CA PRO A 145 -4.82 2.54 4.17
C PRO A 145 -4.39 2.82 5.61
N VAL A 146 -3.72 3.96 5.85
CA VAL A 146 -3.27 4.36 7.20
C VAL A 146 -4.47 4.59 8.13
N ALA A 147 -5.52 5.24 7.62
CA ALA A 147 -6.75 5.47 8.38
C ALA A 147 -7.45 4.14 8.74
N VAL A 148 -7.51 3.20 7.80
CA VAL A 148 -8.10 1.87 8.03
C VAL A 148 -7.31 1.09 9.10
N LEU A 149 -5.98 1.10 9.04
CA LEU A 149 -5.13 0.45 10.06
C LEU A 149 -5.31 1.11 11.44
N ALA A 150 -5.29 2.44 11.50
CA ALA A 150 -5.52 3.17 12.74
C ALA A 150 -6.93 2.93 13.32
N MET A 151 -7.93 2.70 12.47
CA MET A 151 -9.29 2.35 12.91
C MET A 151 -9.41 0.90 13.37
N ARG A 152 -8.77 -0.06 12.69
CA ARG A 152 -8.76 -1.49 13.05
C ARG A 152 -8.35 -1.66 14.52
N ASP A 153 -7.22 -1.07 14.89
CA ASP A 153 -6.64 -1.24 16.21
C ASP A 153 -7.45 -0.50 17.28
N ARG A 154 -8.01 0.67 16.95
CA ARG A 154 -8.92 1.43 17.85
C ARG A 154 -10.25 0.73 18.10
N LEU A 155 -10.76 -0.01 17.12
CA LEU A 155 -12.02 -0.75 17.21
C LEU A 155 -11.83 -2.15 17.79
N GLY A 156 -10.59 -2.58 18.04
CA GLY A 156 -10.29 -3.93 18.53
C GLY A 156 -10.54 -5.02 17.49
N TRP A 157 -10.49 -4.69 16.19
CA TRP A 157 -10.57 -5.67 15.09
C TRP A 157 -9.22 -6.34 14.81
N ASN A 158 -8.44 -6.52 15.86
CA ASN A 158 -7.25 -7.37 15.82
C ASN A 158 -7.80 -8.81 15.79
N GLY A 159 -7.25 -9.68 14.94
CA GLY A 159 -7.76 -11.03 14.66
C GLY A 159 -7.77 -12.02 15.85
N ASP A 160 -7.79 -11.51 17.07
CA ASP A 160 -7.83 -12.19 18.36
C ASP A 160 -9.25 -12.66 18.71
N GLY A 161 -10.26 -12.20 17.96
CA GLY A 161 -11.58 -12.82 17.96
C GLY A 161 -11.47 -14.20 17.33
N GLU A 162 -11.42 -15.24 18.18
CA GLU A 162 -11.43 -16.67 17.85
C GLU A 162 -12.05 -16.93 16.46
N ARG A 163 -11.21 -17.22 15.47
CA ARG A 163 -11.73 -18.00 14.34
C ARG A 163 -12.21 -19.30 14.96
N PRO A 164 -13.47 -19.74 14.73
CA PRO A 164 -13.89 -21.05 15.17
C PRO A 164 -12.90 -22.05 14.59
N THR A 165 -12.09 -22.67 15.44
CA THR A 165 -11.22 -23.75 15.02
C THR A 165 -12.16 -24.84 14.53
N THR A 166 -12.00 -25.26 13.28
CA THR A 166 -12.74 -26.36 12.64
C THR A 166 -12.56 -27.73 13.32
N ASP A 167 -12.01 -27.76 14.53
CA ASP A 167 -11.63 -28.96 15.28
C ASP A 167 -12.64 -29.35 16.37
N GLU A 168 -13.74 -28.63 16.55
CA GLU A 168 -14.91 -29.19 17.27
C GLU A 168 -15.69 -30.12 16.32
N GLN A 169 -15.07 -31.25 15.98
CA GLN A 169 -15.85 -32.41 15.54
C GLN A 169 -16.72 -32.87 16.72
N PRO A 170 -18.02 -33.15 16.51
CA PRO A 170 -18.86 -33.71 17.55
C PRO A 170 -18.29 -35.06 17.97
N THR A 171 -18.00 -35.23 19.25
CA THR A 171 -17.71 -36.55 19.84
C THR A 171 -18.98 -37.39 19.84
N THR A 172 -19.35 -37.92 18.69
CA THR A 172 -20.37 -38.97 18.56
C THR A 172 -19.69 -40.21 18.01
N GLY A 173 -19.12 -40.97 18.92
CA GLY A 173 -18.63 -42.33 18.70
C GLY A 173 -19.07 -43.19 19.88
N GLU A 174 -20.30 -43.68 19.82
CA GLU A 174 -20.74 -44.81 20.64
C GLU A 174 -19.75 -45.97 20.47
N GLN A 175 -19.26 -46.51 21.58
CA GLN A 175 -18.48 -47.74 21.58
C GLN A 175 -19.38 -48.93 21.21
N PRO A 176 -18.99 -49.82 20.28
CA PRO A 176 -19.67 -51.09 20.14
C PRO A 176 -19.22 -52.02 21.27
N GLU A 177 -20.19 -52.46 22.06
CA GLU A 177 -20.06 -53.53 23.06
C GLU A 177 -19.39 -54.78 22.45
N SER A 178 -18.35 -55.27 23.12
CA SER A 178 -17.70 -56.55 22.82
C SER A 178 -18.67 -57.71 23.08
N ARG A 179 -19.16 -58.36 22.01
CA ARG A 179 -19.83 -59.66 22.14
C ARG A 179 -18.83 -60.74 22.51
N GLY A 180 -19.11 -61.41 23.63
CA GLY A 180 -18.32 -62.51 24.18
C GLY A 180 -18.21 -63.72 23.25
N GLN A 181 -17.08 -64.41 23.37
CA GLN A 181 -16.82 -65.72 22.80
C GLN A 181 -17.68 -66.80 23.51
N PRO A 182 -18.17 -67.83 22.80
CA PRO A 182 -18.70 -69.01 23.44
C PRO A 182 -17.57 -69.99 23.80
N THR A 183 -17.64 -70.50 25.03
CA THR A 183 -16.95 -71.70 25.49
C THR A 183 -17.73 -72.94 25.03
N ASP A 184 -16.98 -73.89 24.45
CA ASP A 184 -17.24 -75.31 24.20
C ASP A 184 -18.46 -75.75 23.36
#